data_AF-A0A371P2W1-F1
#
_entry.id   AF-A0A371P2W1-F1
#
_cell.length_a   1.000
_cell.length_b   1.000
_cell.length_c   1.000
_cell.angle_alpha   90.00
_cell.angle_beta   90.00
_cell.angle_gamma   90.00
#
_symmetry.space_group_name_H-M   'P 1'
#
loop_
_entity.id
_entity.type
_entity.pdbx_description
1 polymer ?
#
loop_
_entity_poly.entity_id
_entity_poly.type
_entity_poly.pdbx_seq_one_letter_code
_entity_poly.pdbx_strand_id
1 'polypeptide(L)'
;MTESVEPSNQASDEARSADRASINEPRRISPGGRLSAKMSTLARQDTAPELALRSALHAMGLRYRVQVHVPGNRRRRMDIAFTKVKVAVFVDGCFWHGCLAHGTRPTTNREWWDWKIEGNKARDEDTNRLLAEHGWEVIRVWEHESAVDAAVRVRQVVEARRRPS
;
A
#
# COMPACT_ATOMS: atom_id res chain seq x y z
N MET A 1 -15.25 45.10 32.15
CA MET A 1 -14.12 44.36 31.54
C MET A 1 -14.44 42.89 31.70
N THR A 2 -15.18 42.34 30.75
CA THR A 2 -15.63 40.94 30.73
C THR A 2 -14.91 40.28 29.58
N GLU A 3 -13.88 39.50 29.90
CA GLU A 3 -13.08 38.73 28.95
C GLU A 3 -13.95 37.70 28.22
N SER A 4 -13.99 37.85 26.90
CA SER A 4 -14.51 36.87 25.96
C SER A 4 -13.57 35.68 25.90
N VAL A 5 -14.05 34.50 26.30
CA VAL A 5 -13.35 33.23 26.14
C VAL A 5 -13.72 32.65 24.77
N GLU A 6 -12.76 32.60 23.84
CA GLU A 6 -12.92 31.92 22.55
C GLU A 6 -12.87 30.39 22.72
N PRO A 7 -13.68 29.62 21.96
CA PRO A 7 -13.71 28.16 22.08
C PRO A 7 -12.52 27.50 21.38
N SER A 8 -11.83 26.65 22.14
CA SER A 8 -10.73 25.77 21.72
C SER A 8 -11.18 24.77 20.65
N ASN A 9 -10.66 24.92 19.44
CA ASN A 9 -10.94 24.08 18.28
C ASN A 9 -10.17 22.74 18.34
N GLN A 10 -10.73 21.75 19.04
CA GLN A 10 -10.28 20.35 19.02
C GLN A 10 -10.71 19.64 17.73
N ALA A 11 -10.09 19.98 16.60
CA ALA A 11 -10.26 19.26 15.35
C ALA A 11 -9.04 19.48 14.44
N SER A 12 -7.91 18.81 14.71
CA SER A 12 -6.79 18.78 13.75
C SER A 12 -5.71 17.70 13.95
N ASP A 13 -5.77 16.85 14.97
CA ASP A 13 -4.63 15.98 15.31
C ASP A 13 -4.50 14.67 14.51
N GLU A 14 -5.51 14.24 13.74
CA GLU A 14 -5.45 12.93 13.05
C GLU A 14 -4.83 12.97 11.63
N ALA A 15 -4.62 14.17 11.06
CA ALA A 15 -4.05 14.33 9.72
C ALA A 15 -2.50 14.31 9.67
N ARG A 16 -1.83 14.11 10.81
CA ARG A 16 -0.37 14.29 10.98
C ARG A 16 0.48 13.02 10.95
N SER A 17 -0.09 11.86 10.60
CA SER A 17 0.65 10.59 10.68
C SER A 17 1.65 10.36 9.51
N ALA A 18 1.40 10.94 8.33
CA ALA A 18 2.25 10.70 7.15
C ALA A 18 3.52 11.58 7.07
N ASP A 19 3.59 12.70 7.79
CA ASP A 19 4.71 13.66 7.74
C ASP A 19 5.83 13.36 8.75
N ARG A 20 5.63 12.42 9.68
CA ARG A 20 6.59 12.15 10.75
C ARG A 20 7.86 11.41 10.30
N ALA A 21 7.83 10.78 9.13
CA ALA A 21 9.01 10.12 8.57
C ALA A 21 10.15 11.14 8.31
N SER A 22 9.83 12.38 7.92
CA SER A 22 10.82 13.39 7.52
C SER A 22 11.69 13.93 8.67
N ILE A 23 11.41 13.61 9.93
CA ILE A 23 12.11 14.21 11.09
C ILE A 23 13.46 13.53 11.36
N ASN A 24 13.73 12.34 10.80
CA ASN A 24 15.01 11.64 10.99
C ASN A 24 15.46 10.84 9.76
N GLU A 25 15.47 11.48 8.58
CA GLU A 25 15.99 10.85 7.36
C GLU A 25 17.53 10.73 7.46
N PRO A 26 18.11 9.51 7.45
CA PRO A 26 19.55 9.32 7.52
C PRO A 26 20.23 9.80 6.24
N ARG A 27 21.51 10.17 6.34
CA ARG A 27 22.28 10.71 5.22
C ARG A 27 22.28 9.71 4.05
N ARG A 28 21.79 10.16 2.90
CA ARG A 28 21.80 9.40 1.66
C ARG A 28 22.94 9.87 0.75
N ILE A 29 23.77 8.93 0.30
CA ILE A 29 24.70 9.19 -0.80
C ILE A 29 23.93 8.99 -2.11
N SER A 30 23.88 10.02 -2.95
CA SER A 30 23.22 9.92 -4.26
C SER A 30 23.82 8.75 -5.05
N PRO A 31 23.01 7.79 -5.53
CA PRO A 31 23.52 6.75 -6.42
C PRO A 31 24.13 7.41 -7.66
N GLY A 32 25.23 6.89 -8.18
CA GLY A 32 25.76 7.34 -9.47
C GLY A 32 24.65 7.35 -10.54
N GLY A 33 24.66 8.33 -11.44
CA GLY A 33 23.49 8.68 -12.28
C GLY A 33 22.80 7.50 -13.00
N ARG A 34 23.57 6.46 -13.36
CA ARG A 34 23.07 5.25 -14.01
C ARG A 34 22.14 4.39 -13.13
N LEU A 35 22.41 4.29 -11.82
CA LEU A 35 21.55 3.56 -10.86
C LEU A 35 20.27 4.35 -10.55
N SER A 36 20.39 5.68 -10.41
CA SER A 36 19.24 6.55 -10.18
C SER A 36 18.27 6.51 -11.37
N ALA A 37 18.79 6.56 -12.60
CA ALA A 37 17.99 6.46 -13.82
C ALA A 37 17.25 5.13 -13.94
N LYS A 38 17.92 4.00 -13.65
CA LYS A 38 17.31 2.66 -13.68
C LYS A 38 16.18 2.50 -12.66
N MET A 39 16.31 3.10 -11.47
CA MET A 39 15.28 3.06 -10.43
C MET A 39 14.10 3.98 -10.77
N SER A 40 14.33 5.11 -11.46
CA SER A 40 13.25 6.01 -11.90
C SER A 40 12.41 5.47 -13.06
N THR A 41 12.94 4.53 -13.83
CA THR A 41 12.23 3.88 -14.95
C THR A 41 11.35 2.72 -14.52
N LEU A 42 11.43 2.27 -13.27
CA LEU A 42 10.55 1.22 -12.77
C LEU A 42 9.11 1.74 -12.71
N ALA A 43 8.21 1.01 -13.35
CA ALA A 43 6.80 1.34 -13.37
C ALA A 43 6.23 1.37 -11.94
N ARG A 44 5.41 2.38 -11.65
CA ARG A 44 4.78 2.58 -10.33
C ARG A 44 3.41 1.92 -10.23
N GLN A 45 2.88 1.46 -11.36
CA GLN A 45 1.55 0.87 -11.55
C GLN A 45 1.59 -0.01 -12.81
N ASP A 46 0.60 -0.88 -12.96
CA ASP A 46 0.47 -1.80 -14.09
C ASP A 46 1.75 -2.64 -14.26
N THR A 47 2.38 -2.99 -13.13
CA THR A 47 3.56 -3.84 -13.09
C THR A 47 3.22 -5.25 -13.57
N ALA A 48 4.22 -6.02 -14.01
CA ALA A 48 4.03 -7.41 -14.42
C ALA A 48 3.24 -8.27 -13.39
N PRO A 49 3.54 -8.24 -12.07
CA PRO A 49 2.76 -9.00 -11.09
C PRO A 49 1.32 -8.48 -10.95
N GLU A 50 1.07 -7.16 -11.02
CA GLU A 50 -0.28 -6.60 -11.03
C GLU A 50 -1.09 -7.09 -12.23
N LEU A 51 -0.52 -7.04 -13.44
CA LEU A 51 -1.17 -7.49 -14.66
C LEU A 51 -1.43 -9.00 -14.64
N ALA A 52 -0.50 -9.80 -14.12
CA ALA A 52 -0.66 -11.23 -13.97
C ALA A 52 -1.82 -11.59 -13.02
N LEU A 53 -1.88 -10.94 -11.83
CA LEU A 53 -2.97 -11.13 -10.88
C LEU A 53 -4.32 -10.70 -11.47
N ARG A 54 -4.34 -9.55 -12.16
CA ARG A 54 -5.54 -9.04 -12.85
C ARG A 54 -6.07 -10.03 -13.89
N SER A 55 -5.18 -10.58 -14.71
CA SER A 55 -5.51 -11.58 -15.71
C SER A 55 -6.10 -12.83 -15.07
N ALA A 56 -5.46 -13.37 -14.02
CA ALA A 56 -5.93 -14.55 -13.30
C ALA A 56 -7.32 -14.33 -12.66
N LEU A 57 -7.54 -13.20 -11.99
CA LEU A 57 -8.84 -12.86 -11.40
C LEU A 57 -9.94 -12.73 -12.47
N HIS A 58 -9.62 -12.13 -13.62
CA HIS A 58 -10.58 -11.98 -14.72
C HIS A 58 -10.94 -13.34 -15.35
N ALA A 59 -9.95 -14.22 -15.55
CA ALA A 59 -10.16 -15.59 -16.01
C ALA A 59 -11.06 -16.40 -15.06
N MET A 60 -11.04 -16.09 -13.76
CA MET A 60 -11.95 -16.68 -12.75
C MET A 60 -13.34 -16.03 -12.72
N GLY A 61 -13.66 -15.12 -13.64
CA GLY A 61 -14.96 -14.46 -13.75
C GLY A 61 -15.19 -13.31 -12.76
N LEU A 62 -14.16 -12.90 -12.01
CA LEU A 62 -14.27 -11.80 -11.07
C LEU A 62 -14.21 -10.45 -11.79
N ARG A 63 -15.00 -9.49 -11.32
CA ARG A 63 -15.03 -8.12 -11.80
C ARG A 63 -14.65 -7.17 -10.68
N TYR A 64 -13.73 -6.27 -10.98
CA TYR A 64 -13.12 -5.36 -10.02
C TYR A 64 -12.87 -4.00 -10.68
N ARG A 65 -12.53 -3.02 -9.85
CA ARG A 65 -11.98 -1.74 -10.26
C ARG A 65 -10.48 -1.75 -9.96
N VAL A 66 -9.71 -0.94 -10.66
CA VAL A 66 -8.28 -0.77 -10.43
C VAL A 66 -7.99 0.66 -9.99
N GLN A 67 -6.90 0.85 -9.24
CA GLN A 67 -6.39 2.17 -8.84
C GLN A 67 -7.44 3.06 -8.12
N VAL A 68 -8.29 2.44 -7.29
CA VAL A 68 -9.37 3.12 -6.56
C VAL A 68 -8.82 3.79 -5.31
N HIS A 69 -9.22 5.04 -5.04
CA HIS A 69 -8.78 5.75 -3.85
C HIS A 69 -9.21 5.06 -2.56
N VAL A 70 -8.30 5.03 -1.58
CA VAL A 70 -8.61 4.62 -0.21
C VAL A 70 -9.60 5.63 0.38
N PRO A 71 -10.74 5.21 0.93
CA PRO A 71 -11.67 6.11 1.63
C PRO A 71 -10.96 6.92 2.71
N GLY A 72 -11.28 8.21 2.81
CA GLY A 72 -10.60 9.13 3.74
C GLY A 72 -9.17 9.53 3.34
N ASN A 73 -8.56 8.90 2.33
CA ASN A 73 -7.19 9.22 1.92
C ASN A 73 -6.98 9.16 0.39
N ARG A 74 -7.15 10.30 -0.28
CA ARG A 74 -7.00 10.43 -1.74
C ARG A 74 -5.57 10.25 -2.25
N ARG A 75 -4.57 10.31 -1.38
CA ARG A 75 -3.16 10.09 -1.77
C ARG A 75 -2.82 8.61 -1.93
N ARG A 76 -3.67 7.70 -1.45
CA ARG A 76 -3.45 6.25 -1.52
C ARG A 76 -4.49 5.60 -2.43
N ARG A 77 -4.06 4.56 -3.13
CA ARG A 77 -4.88 3.80 -4.07
C ARG A 77 -4.76 2.31 -3.76
N MET A 78 -5.86 1.61 -3.91
CA MET A 78 -5.94 0.15 -3.95
C MET A 78 -5.64 -0.31 -5.37
N ASP A 79 -4.75 -1.28 -5.55
CA ASP A 79 -4.41 -1.78 -6.88
C ASP A 79 -5.62 -2.44 -7.54
N ILE A 80 -6.34 -3.24 -6.76
CA ILE A 80 -7.58 -3.89 -7.17
C ILE A 80 -8.63 -3.73 -6.05
N ALA A 81 -9.85 -3.36 -6.42
CA ALA A 81 -10.95 -3.14 -5.48
C ALA A 81 -12.24 -3.84 -5.94
N PHE A 82 -12.80 -4.67 -5.05
CA PHE A 82 -14.13 -5.28 -5.17
C PHE A 82 -15.14 -4.46 -4.38
N THR A 83 -15.56 -3.32 -4.94
CA THR A 83 -16.32 -2.29 -4.23
C THR A 83 -17.63 -2.78 -3.61
N LYS A 84 -18.34 -3.72 -4.25
CA LYS A 84 -19.63 -4.24 -3.74
C LYS A 84 -19.50 -5.03 -2.44
N VAL A 85 -18.37 -5.71 -2.25
CA VAL A 85 -18.12 -6.57 -1.07
C VAL A 85 -17.02 -6.03 -0.18
N LYS A 86 -16.52 -4.82 -0.48
CA LYS A 86 -15.44 -4.14 0.23
C LYS A 86 -14.21 -5.03 0.44
N VAL A 87 -13.66 -5.57 -0.64
CA VAL A 87 -12.34 -6.25 -0.61
C VAL A 87 -11.32 -5.42 -1.38
N ALA A 88 -10.22 -5.07 -0.74
CA ALA A 88 -9.09 -4.32 -1.29
C ALA A 88 -7.89 -5.26 -1.45
N VAL A 89 -7.24 -5.24 -2.61
CA VAL A 89 -6.04 -6.05 -2.87
C VAL A 89 -4.88 -5.13 -3.24
N PHE A 90 -3.73 -5.38 -2.63
CA PHE A 90 -2.45 -4.71 -2.89
C PHE A 90 -1.41 -5.70 -3.40
N VAL A 91 -0.62 -5.29 -4.39
CA VAL A 91 0.48 -6.06 -4.95
C VAL A 91 1.80 -5.45 -4.48
N ASP A 92 2.41 -6.09 -3.48
CA ASP A 92 3.60 -5.57 -2.81
C ASP A 92 4.88 -6.07 -3.51
N GLY A 93 5.70 -5.13 -3.98
CA GLY A 93 7.05 -5.46 -4.46
C GLY A 93 7.99 -5.88 -3.32
N CYS A 94 8.73 -6.98 -3.49
CA CYS A 94 9.57 -7.56 -2.43
C CYS A 94 10.59 -6.57 -1.88
N PHE A 95 11.21 -5.83 -2.78
CA PHE A 95 12.25 -4.85 -2.46
C PHE A 95 11.69 -3.66 -1.66
N TRP A 96 10.54 -3.12 -2.10
CA TRP A 96 9.98 -1.88 -1.54
C TRP A 96 9.26 -2.07 -0.22
N HIS A 97 8.71 -3.26 0.02
CA HIS A 97 7.97 -3.59 1.24
C HIS A 97 8.75 -4.52 2.18
N GLY A 98 9.99 -4.89 1.82
CA GLY A 98 10.91 -5.63 2.69
C GLY A 98 10.45 -7.06 2.96
N CYS A 99 10.21 -7.83 1.89
CA CYS A 99 9.90 -9.25 1.97
C CYS A 99 11.00 -10.03 2.71
N LEU A 100 10.61 -10.94 3.61
CA LEU A 100 11.56 -11.77 4.36
C LEU A 100 12.29 -12.79 3.46
N ALA A 101 11.67 -13.27 2.38
CA ALA A 101 12.25 -14.26 1.47
C ALA A 101 13.28 -13.68 0.50
N HIS A 102 13.08 -12.45 0.04
CA HIS A 102 13.87 -11.83 -1.05
C HIS A 102 14.46 -10.47 -0.68
N GLY A 103 14.55 -10.16 0.63
CA GLY A 103 14.99 -8.88 1.17
C GLY A 103 16.48 -8.55 0.99
N THR A 104 17.00 -8.68 -0.23
CA THR A 104 18.37 -8.31 -0.56
C THR A 104 18.50 -6.80 -0.51
N ARG A 105 19.13 -6.31 0.56
CA ARG A 105 19.36 -4.88 0.77
C ARG A 105 20.63 -4.44 0.05
N PRO A 106 20.62 -3.31 -0.66
CA PRO A 106 21.84 -2.74 -1.21
C PRO A 106 22.84 -2.48 -0.07
N THR A 107 24.12 -2.80 -0.30
CA THR A 107 25.19 -2.53 0.67
C THR A 107 25.39 -1.03 0.87
N THR A 108 25.23 -0.24 -0.19
CA THR A 108 25.28 1.23 -0.15
C THR A 108 23.96 1.82 0.36
N ASN A 109 24.03 2.83 1.23
CA ASN A 109 22.89 3.51 1.84
C ASN A 109 21.98 2.59 2.67
N ARG A 110 22.54 1.56 3.30
CA ARG A 110 21.77 0.58 4.09
C ARG A 110 20.81 1.24 5.09
N GLU A 111 21.31 2.15 5.91
CA GLU A 111 20.49 2.87 6.91
C GLU A 111 19.33 3.63 6.27
N TRP A 112 19.57 4.28 5.12
CA TRP A 112 18.52 4.97 4.38
C TRP A 112 17.51 4.01 3.75
N TRP A 113 17.95 2.86 3.25
CA TRP A 113 17.03 1.82 2.76
C TRP A 113 16.21 1.22 3.88
N ASP A 114 16.80 1.00 5.06
CA ASP A 114 16.11 0.51 6.25
C ASP A 114 15.04 1.50 6.69
N TRP A 115 15.40 2.78 6.87
CA TRP A 115 14.46 3.85 7.20
C TRP A 115 13.34 3.96 6.15
N LYS A 116 13.67 3.87 4.85
CA LYS A 116 12.69 4.01 3.77
C LYS A 116 11.71 2.85 3.72
N ILE A 117 12.20 1.61 3.85
CA ILE A 117 11.36 0.41 3.86
C ILE A 117 10.48 0.41 5.09
N GLU A 118 11.00 0.81 6.25
CA GLU A 118 10.20 0.92 7.46
C GLU A 118 9.10 1.99 7.32
N GLY A 119 9.43 3.14 6.73
CA GLY A 119 8.43 4.16 6.40
C GLY A 119 7.36 3.67 5.40
N ASN A 120 7.71 2.75 4.48
CA ASN A 120 6.73 2.12 3.61
C ASN A 120 5.79 1.19 4.41
N LYS A 121 6.35 0.32 5.26
CA LYS A 121 5.57 -0.58 6.12
C LYS A 121 4.63 0.16 7.06
N ALA A 122 5.09 1.23 7.70
CA ALA A 122 4.24 2.07 8.55
C ALA A 122 3.07 2.71 7.75
N ARG A 123 3.34 3.15 6.52
CA ARG A 123 2.28 3.64 5.61
C ARG A 123 1.32 2.54 5.18
N ASP A 124 1.80 1.32 4.99
CA ASP A 124 0.99 0.16 4.67
C ASP A 124 0.04 -0.20 5.81
N GLU A 125 0.55 -0.22 7.05
CA GLU A 125 -0.23 -0.48 8.26
C GLU A 125 -1.31 0.58 8.48
N ASP A 126 -0.98 1.86 8.34
CA ASP A 126 -1.96 2.96 8.39
C ASP A 126 -3.03 2.82 7.30
N THR A 127 -2.65 2.37 6.09
CA THR A 127 -3.62 2.10 5.01
C THR A 127 -4.55 0.94 5.36
N ASN A 128 -4.00 -0.14 5.92
CA ASN A 128 -4.78 -1.31 6.33
C ASN A 128 -5.78 -0.92 7.41
N ARG A 129 -5.36 -0.12 8.41
CA ARG A 129 -6.23 0.40 9.46
C ARG A 129 -7.38 1.24 8.89
N LEU A 130 -7.08 2.24 8.05
CA LEU A 130 -8.10 3.09 7.43
C LEU A 130 -9.12 2.28 6.63
N LEU A 131 -8.66 1.28 5.88
CA LEU A 131 -9.54 0.41 5.11
C LEU A 131 -10.43 -0.43 6.04
N ALA A 132 -9.88 -1.01 7.10
CA ALA A 132 -10.64 -1.78 8.09
C ALA A 132 -11.71 -0.93 8.77
N GLU A 133 -11.41 0.32 9.15
CA GLU A 133 -12.37 1.28 9.73
C GLU A 133 -13.55 1.57 8.77
N HIS A 134 -13.31 1.52 7.46
CA HIS A 134 -14.35 1.70 6.44
C HIS A 134 -15.04 0.37 6.05
N GLY A 135 -14.76 -0.71 6.78
CA GLY A 135 -15.32 -2.04 6.59
C GLY A 135 -14.76 -2.78 5.39
N TRP A 136 -13.53 -2.46 4.96
CA TRP A 136 -12.83 -3.20 3.91
C TRP A 136 -11.98 -4.32 4.48
N GLU A 137 -12.00 -5.46 3.81
CA GLU A 137 -11.03 -6.53 4.00
C GLU A 137 -9.84 -6.32 3.08
N VAL A 138 -8.63 -6.35 3.65
CA VAL A 138 -7.39 -6.08 2.93
C VAL A 138 -6.63 -7.38 2.67
N ILE A 139 -6.26 -7.60 1.41
CA ILE A 139 -5.45 -8.71 0.96
C ILE A 139 -4.16 -8.16 0.37
N ARG A 140 -3.03 -8.63 0.88
CA ARG A 140 -1.70 -8.30 0.35
C ARG A 140 -1.17 -9.51 -0.42
N VAL A 141 -0.63 -9.27 -1.61
CA VAL A 141 -0.05 -10.27 -2.51
C VAL A 141 1.36 -9.82 -2.83
N TRP A 142 2.36 -10.62 -2.50
CA TRP A 142 3.73 -10.32 -2.88
C TRP A 142 3.97 -10.58 -4.36
N GLU A 143 4.83 -9.78 -5.00
CA GLU A 143 5.19 -9.95 -6.42
C GLU A 143 5.81 -11.33 -6.75
N HIS A 144 6.36 -12.02 -5.75
CA HIS A 144 6.95 -13.35 -5.91
C HIS A 144 5.94 -14.49 -5.70
N GLU A 145 4.72 -14.19 -5.27
CA GLU A 145 3.67 -15.20 -5.19
C GLU A 145 3.20 -15.60 -6.59
N SER A 146 2.78 -16.86 -6.72
CA SER A 146 2.04 -17.32 -7.90
C SER A 146 0.75 -16.50 -8.05
N ALA A 147 0.61 -15.81 -9.19
CA ALA A 147 -0.58 -15.02 -9.48
C ALA A 147 -1.87 -15.85 -9.47
N VAL A 148 -1.79 -17.13 -9.84
CA VAL A 148 -2.93 -18.06 -9.81
C VAL A 148 -3.33 -18.38 -8.37
N ASP A 149 -2.37 -18.72 -7.51
CA ASP A 149 -2.65 -19.06 -6.11
C ASP A 149 -3.15 -17.84 -5.33
N ALA A 150 -2.56 -16.67 -5.58
CA ALA A 150 -3.04 -15.40 -5.06
C ALA A 150 -4.47 -15.09 -5.54
N ALA A 151 -4.79 -15.33 -6.81
CA ALA A 151 -6.14 -15.14 -7.34
C ALA A 151 -7.16 -16.10 -6.71
N VAL A 152 -6.80 -17.36 -6.45
CA VAL A 152 -7.64 -18.32 -5.72
C VAL A 152 -7.95 -17.82 -4.31
N ARG A 153 -6.92 -17.37 -3.58
CA ARG A 153 -7.07 -16.80 -2.23
C ARG A 153 -7.98 -15.57 -2.24
N VAL A 154 -7.75 -14.63 -3.15
CA VAL A 154 -8.60 -13.44 -3.32
C VAL A 154 -10.05 -13.83 -3.63
N ARG A 155 -10.25 -14.80 -4.53
CA ARG A 155 -11.58 -15.29 -4.89
C ARG A 155 -12.33 -15.85 -3.68
N GLN A 156 -11.68 -16.67 -2.86
CA GLN A 156 -12.28 -17.26 -1.66
C GLN A 156 -12.80 -16.17 -0.71
N VAL A 157 -11.99 -15.14 -0.46
CA VAL A 157 -12.39 -14.01 0.39
C VAL A 157 -13.56 -13.23 -0.22
N VAL A 158 -13.48 -12.92 -1.52
CA VAL A 158 -14.55 -12.22 -2.24
C VAL A 158 -15.86 -13.00 -2.17
N GLU A 159 -15.83 -14.32 -2.36
CA GLU A 159 -17.02 -15.18 -2.28
C GLU A 159 -17.55 -15.31 -0.85
N ALA A 160 -16.69 -15.42 0.16
CA ALA A 160 -17.09 -15.44 1.56
C ALA A 160 -17.85 -14.16 1.93
N ARG A 161 -17.35 -12.99 1.51
CA ARG A 161 -18.01 -11.70 1.76
C ARG A 161 -19.29 -11.46 0.94
N ARG A 162 -19.55 -12.23 -0.12
CA ARG A 162 -20.81 -12.16 -0.89
C ARG A 162 -21.97 -12.85 -0.18
N ARG A 163 -21.69 -13.86 0.64
CA ARG A 163 -22.72 -14.61 1.33
C ARG A 163 -23.22 -13.75 2.50
N PRO A 164 -24.51 -13.40 2.56
CA PRO A 164 -25.05 -12.72 3.72
C PRO A 164 -24.89 -13.65 4.94
N SER A 165 -24.28 -13.13 5.99
CA SER A 165 -24.30 -13.70 7.34
C SER A 165 -25.71 -13.71 7.90
#